data_AF-A0A8C7MSS2-F1
#
_entry.id   AF-A0A8C7MSS2-F1
#
_cell.length_a   1.000
_cell.length_b   1.000
_cell.length_c   1.000
_cell.angle_alpha   90.00
_cell.angle_beta   90.00
_cell.angle_gamma   90.00
#
_symmetry.space_group_name_H-M   'P 1'
#
loop_
_entity.id
_entity.type
_entity.pdbx_description
1 polymer ?
#
loop_
_entity_poly.entity_id
_entity_poly.type
_entity_poly.pdbx_seq_one_letter_code
_entity_poly.pdbx_strand_id
1 'polypeptide(L)'
;MAPEPPLSCDCFVSLPPGSQDDHVIFGKNSDRPRDEVQEVLYYPATSHPSGTMLECTYIQIPQAEHTHAVVLSRPPWLWGAEMGANDKGVCIGNEAVWTREAIDPGEALLGMDLVREDPAPFSYHNSFLLVDRHEALVLKALGGTESDR
;
A
#
# COMPACT_ATOMS: atom_id res chain seq x y z
N MET A 1 -0.92 -3.18 -34.74
CA MET A 1 -1.32 -2.35 -33.58
C MET A 1 -0.94 -3.17 -32.35
N ALA A 2 -0.07 -2.66 -31.48
CA ALA A 2 0.24 -3.37 -30.24
C ALA A 2 -1.04 -3.45 -29.38
N PRO A 3 -1.29 -4.56 -28.66
CA PRO A 3 -2.43 -4.63 -27.76
C PRO A 3 -2.31 -3.53 -26.70
N GLU A 4 -3.43 -2.86 -26.38
CA GLU A 4 -3.46 -1.92 -25.27
C GLU A 4 -3.08 -2.65 -23.98
N PRO A 5 -2.23 -2.07 -23.12
CA PRO A 5 -1.88 -2.70 -21.86
C PRO A 5 -3.12 -2.85 -20.98
N PRO A 6 -3.20 -3.91 -20.15
CA PRO A 6 -4.23 -3.98 -19.12
C PRO A 6 -4.12 -2.75 -18.23
N LEU A 7 -5.25 -2.09 -18.01
CA LEU A 7 -5.34 -0.85 -17.23
C LEU A 7 -5.75 -1.10 -15.77
N SER A 8 -5.83 -2.35 -15.29
CA SER A 8 -6.28 -2.67 -13.93
C SER A 8 -5.20 -3.31 -13.07
N CYS A 9 -5.14 -2.90 -11.81
CA CYS A 9 -4.53 -3.65 -10.73
C CYS A 9 -5.64 -4.36 -9.96
N ASP A 10 -5.42 -5.61 -9.56
CA ASP A 10 -6.38 -6.41 -8.82
C ASP A 10 -5.69 -7.08 -7.62
N CYS A 11 -6.42 -7.19 -6.51
CA CYS A 11 -6.00 -7.96 -5.34
C CYS A 11 -6.95 -9.15 -5.14
N PHE A 12 -6.42 -10.30 -4.73
CA PHE A 12 -7.23 -11.44 -4.31
C PHE A 12 -6.65 -12.14 -3.08
N VAL A 13 -7.54 -12.82 -2.35
CA VAL A 13 -7.18 -13.66 -1.21
C VAL A 13 -8.00 -14.94 -1.21
N SER A 14 -7.36 -16.05 -0.88
CA SER A 14 -7.99 -17.31 -0.50
C SER A 14 -7.61 -17.65 0.93
N LEU A 15 -8.59 -17.57 1.84
CA LEU A 15 -8.47 -18.02 3.22
C LEU A 15 -8.92 -19.48 3.33
N PRO A 16 -8.42 -20.27 4.31
CA PRO A 16 -8.99 -21.57 4.61
C PRO A 16 -10.52 -21.48 4.87
N PRO A 17 -11.33 -22.44 4.38
CA PRO A 17 -10.95 -23.67 3.65
C PRO A 17 -10.92 -23.48 2.11
N GLY A 18 -10.83 -22.26 1.60
CA GLY A 18 -10.84 -21.96 0.16
C GLY A 18 -9.57 -22.38 -0.59
N SER A 19 -8.48 -22.62 0.13
CA SER A 19 -7.21 -23.14 -0.39
C SER A 19 -7.14 -24.67 -0.24
N GLN A 20 -6.36 -25.35 -1.08
CA GLN A 20 -6.20 -26.82 -1.01
C GLN A 20 -5.66 -27.30 0.34
N ASP A 21 -4.75 -26.52 0.91
CA ASP A 21 -4.14 -26.75 2.23
C ASP A 21 -4.54 -25.62 3.20
N ASP A 22 -4.20 -25.75 4.49
CA ASP A 22 -4.41 -24.72 5.53
C ASP A 22 -3.44 -23.54 5.35
N HIS A 23 -3.54 -22.88 4.21
CA HIS A 23 -2.70 -21.79 3.76
C HIS A 23 -3.54 -20.60 3.30
N VAL A 24 -3.05 -19.41 3.64
CA VAL A 24 -3.55 -18.17 3.08
C VAL A 24 -2.79 -17.87 1.79
N ILE A 25 -3.51 -17.69 0.70
CA ILE A 25 -2.94 -17.27 -0.58
C ILE A 25 -3.36 -15.83 -0.82
N PHE A 26 -2.40 -14.93 -0.88
CA PHE A 26 -2.60 -13.53 -1.26
C PHE A 26 -1.93 -13.30 -2.62
N GLY A 27 -2.61 -12.58 -3.50
CA GLY A 27 -2.04 -12.18 -4.78
C GLY A 27 -2.46 -10.78 -5.18
N LYS A 28 -1.53 -10.05 -5.80
CA LYS A 28 -1.73 -8.71 -6.32
C LYS A 28 -0.98 -8.55 -7.64
N ASN A 29 -1.65 -8.06 -8.69
CA ASN A 29 -0.98 -7.60 -9.91
C ASN A 29 -0.91 -6.08 -9.94
N SER A 30 0.14 -5.58 -10.56
CA SER A 30 0.39 -4.16 -10.71
C SER A 30 0.08 -3.74 -12.15
N ASP A 31 -0.63 -2.63 -12.32
CA ASP A 31 -0.94 -1.97 -13.60
C ASP A 31 0.15 -0.98 -14.03
N ARG A 32 1.28 -0.99 -13.33
CA ARG A 32 2.43 -0.15 -13.62
C ARG A 32 2.99 -0.45 -15.02
N PRO A 33 3.60 0.55 -15.69
CA PRO A 33 4.10 0.38 -17.05
C PRO A 33 5.03 -0.82 -17.19
N ARG A 34 4.92 -1.57 -18.30
CA ARG A 34 5.71 -2.78 -18.58
C ARG A 34 7.22 -2.57 -18.39
N ASP A 35 7.72 -1.41 -18.79
CA ASP A 35 9.15 -1.10 -18.79
C ASP A 35 9.60 -0.45 -17.47
N GLU A 36 8.70 -0.28 -16.50
CA GLU A 36 9.04 0.19 -15.16
C GLU A 36 9.53 -0.97 -14.30
N VAL A 37 10.69 -0.78 -13.68
CA VAL A 37 11.27 -1.76 -12.76
C VAL A 37 10.39 -1.88 -11.51
N GLN A 38 10.15 -3.12 -11.08
CA GLN A 38 9.60 -3.44 -9.77
C GLN A 38 10.69 -4.08 -8.92
N GLU A 39 11.15 -3.36 -7.90
CA GLU A 39 12.17 -3.83 -6.96
C GLU A 39 11.51 -4.65 -5.85
N VAL A 40 12.17 -5.74 -5.45
CA VAL A 40 11.83 -6.48 -4.23
C VAL A 40 12.87 -6.14 -3.17
N LEU A 41 12.46 -5.41 -2.14
CA LEU A 41 13.35 -4.88 -1.12
C LEU A 41 12.96 -5.42 0.25
N TYR A 42 13.97 -5.71 1.07
CA TYR A 42 13.81 -6.04 2.47
C TYR A 42 14.28 -4.88 3.34
N TYR A 43 13.44 -4.50 4.30
CA TYR A 43 13.78 -3.54 5.34
C TYR A 43 13.67 -4.23 6.71
N PRO A 44 14.72 -4.20 7.54
CA PRO A 44 14.68 -4.79 8.88
C PRO A 44 13.83 -3.95 9.84
N ALA A 45 13.31 -4.61 10.88
CA ALA A 45 12.62 -3.94 11.97
C ALA A 45 13.56 -2.93 12.64
N THR A 46 13.06 -1.72 12.89
CA THR A 46 13.88 -0.61 13.37
C THR A 46 13.13 0.18 14.44
N SER A 47 13.87 0.73 15.42
CA SER A 47 13.33 1.71 16.36
C SER A 47 13.87 3.10 16.04
N HIS A 48 13.01 4.11 16.16
CA HIS A 48 13.30 5.49 15.80
C HIS A 48 13.16 6.40 17.03
N PRO A 49 14.02 7.42 17.20
CA PRO A 49 13.88 8.39 18.27
C PRO A 49 12.53 9.13 18.22
N SER A 50 11.98 9.47 19.39
CA SER A 50 10.78 10.31 19.48
C SER A 50 10.96 11.63 18.75
N GLY A 51 9.93 12.05 18.00
CA GLY A 51 9.94 13.29 17.22
C GLY A 51 10.71 13.20 15.90
N THR A 52 11.17 12.01 15.50
CA THR A 52 11.74 11.79 14.16
C THR A 52 10.67 12.05 13.10
N MET A 53 11.07 12.72 12.02
CA MET A 53 10.24 12.88 10.82
C MET A 53 10.70 11.89 9.76
N LEU A 54 9.75 11.32 9.04
CA LEU A 54 9.95 10.41 7.92
C LEU A 54 9.64 11.14 6.62
N GLU A 55 10.57 11.09 5.67
CA GLU A 55 10.37 11.59 4.32
C GLU A 55 9.73 10.49 3.46
N CYS A 56 8.49 10.74 3.04
CA CYS A 56 7.77 9.92 2.07
C CYS A 56 8.04 10.45 0.65
N THR A 57 7.24 10.05 -0.33
CA THR A 57 7.49 10.40 -1.74
C THR A 57 7.43 11.91 -1.99
N TYR A 58 6.46 12.61 -1.39
CA TYR A 58 6.28 14.06 -1.58
C TYR A 58 6.17 14.87 -0.29
N ILE A 59 5.85 14.22 0.84
CA ILE A 59 5.65 14.91 2.12
C ILE A 59 6.46 14.26 3.24
N GLN A 60 6.55 14.96 4.37
CA GLN A 60 7.07 14.40 5.61
C GLN A 60 5.94 14.13 6.61
N ILE A 61 6.06 13.03 7.34
CA ILE A 61 5.13 12.63 8.40
C ILE A 61 5.89 12.29 9.69
N PRO A 62 5.23 12.31 10.86
CA PRO A 62 5.84 11.79 12.08
C PRO A 62 6.20 10.31 11.93
N GLN A 63 7.44 9.95 12.24
CA GLN A 63 7.92 8.56 12.17
C GLN A 63 7.35 7.73 13.33
N ALA A 64 6.93 6.51 13.04
CA ALA A 64 6.57 5.53 14.07
C ALA A 64 7.79 5.17 14.94
N GLU A 65 7.59 5.06 16.25
CA GLU A 65 8.68 4.72 17.18
C GLU A 65 9.29 3.35 16.88
N HIS A 66 8.49 2.41 16.39
CA HIS A 66 8.94 1.09 15.99
C HIS A 66 8.29 0.65 14.68
N THR A 67 9.12 0.15 13.75
CA THR A 67 8.69 -0.43 12.49
C THR A 67 9.00 -1.93 12.45
N HIS A 68 8.09 -2.71 11.87
CA HIS A 68 8.29 -4.14 11.64
C HIS A 68 9.20 -4.39 10.45
N ALA A 69 9.85 -5.56 10.41
CA ALA A 69 10.58 -5.96 9.22
C ALA A 69 9.60 -6.23 8.08
N VAL A 70 9.91 -5.75 6.88
CA VAL A 70 9.04 -5.87 5.71
C VAL A 70 9.81 -6.32 4.48
N VAL A 71 9.13 -7.08 3.62
CA VAL A 71 9.50 -7.26 2.21
C VAL A 71 8.47 -6.51 1.37
N LEU A 72 8.94 -5.65 0.47
CA LEU A 72 8.11 -4.76 -0.34
C LEU A 72 8.39 -4.97 -1.83
N SER A 73 7.35 -4.82 -2.65
CA SER A 73 7.46 -4.65 -4.11
C SER A 73 7.10 -3.21 -4.47
N ARG A 74 8.02 -2.47 -5.11
CA ARG A 74 7.80 -1.05 -5.47
C ARG A 74 8.61 -0.62 -6.68
N PRO A 75 8.22 0.46 -7.39
CA PRO A 75 9.12 1.12 -8.32
C PRO A 75 10.22 1.92 -7.58
N PRO A 76 11.41 2.12 -8.17
CA PRO A 76 12.57 2.68 -7.46
C PRO A 76 12.40 4.11 -6.91
N TRP A 77 11.56 4.91 -7.57
CA TRP A 77 11.38 6.34 -7.26
C TRP A 77 10.40 6.60 -6.10
N LEU A 78 9.65 5.59 -5.68
CA LEU A 78 8.53 5.71 -4.76
C LEU A 78 8.95 5.27 -3.36
N TRP A 79 8.67 6.04 -2.32
CA TRP A 79 8.99 5.64 -0.94
C TRP A 79 8.15 4.46 -0.43
N GLY A 80 6.86 4.47 -0.75
CA GLY A 80 5.88 3.42 -0.47
C GLY A 80 6.07 2.11 -1.25
N ALA A 81 4.99 1.33 -1.39
CA ALA A 81 5.00 0.07 -2.12
C ALA A 81 3.66 -0.26 -2.79
N GLU A 82 3.71 -1.11 -3.81
CA GLU A 82 2.53 -1.67 -4.47
C GLU A 82 1.89 -2.80 -3.64
N MET A 83 2.76 -3.56 -2.97
CA MET A 83 2.39 -4.68 -2.10
C MET A 83 3.57 -5.03 -1.19
N GLY A 84 3.29 -5.74 -0.11
CA GLY A 84 4.32 -6.24 0.78
C GLY A 84 3.79 -7.17 1.86
N ALA A 85 4.72 -7.70 2.65
CA ALA A 85 4.42 -8.49 3.83
C ALA A 85 5.39 -8.15 4.97
N ASN A 86 4.93 -8.26 6.21
CA ASN A 86 5.74 -7.99 7.39
C ASN A 86 6.08 -9.25 8.21
N ASP A 87 6.96 -9.10 9.19
CA ASP A 87 7.37 -10.16 10.12
C ASP A 87 6.27 -10.65 11.08
N LYS A 88 5.08 -10.03 11.05
CA LYS A 88 3.89 -10.46 11.79
C LYS A 88 2.95 -11.31 10.96
N GLY A 89 3.30 -11.61 9.71
CA GLY A 89 2.47 -12.42 8.81
C GLY A 89 1.28 -11.65 8.24
N VAL A 90 1.37 -10.33 8.20
CA VAL A 90 0.38 -9.47 7.55
C VAL A 90 0.87 -9.12 6.15
N CYS A 91 0.00 -9.32 5.16
CA CYS A 91 0.19 -8.92 3.77
C CYS A 91 -0.72 -7.73 3.46
N ILE A 92 -0.25 -6.84 2.59
CA ILE A 92 -1.02 -5.70 2.10
C ILE A 92 -0.76 -5.49 0.60
N GLY A 93 -1.81 -5.15 -0.15
CA GLY A 93 -1.70 -4.70 -1.54
C GLY A 93 -2.55 -3.47 -1.77
N ASN A 94 -2.00 -2.52 -2.52
CA ASN A 94 -2.71 -1.32 -2.98
C ASN A 94 -3.45 -1.60 -4.29
N GLU A 95 -4.67 -1.08 -4.40
CA GLU A 95 -5.48 -1.07 -5.60
C GLU A 95 -5.94 0.36 -5.90
N ALA A 96 -5.60 0.84 -7.09
CA ALA A 96 -6.02 2.14 -7.58
C ALA A 96 -7.53 2.14 -7.83
N VAL A 97 -8.23 3.15 -7.30
CA VAL A 97 -9.68 3.30 -7.50
C VAL A 97 -9.95 4.55 -8.33
N TRP A 98 -10.61 4.39 -9.47
CA TRP A 98 -11.14 5.54 -10.23
C TRP A 98 -12.37 6.11 -9.54
N THR A 99 -12.24 7.33 -9.01
CA THR A 99 -13.34 8.10 -8.42
C THR A 99 -13.94 9.09 -9.43
N ARG A 100 -15.15 9.58 -9.12
CA ARG A 100 -15.77 10.72 -9.81
C ARG A 100 -15.56 12.05 -9.06
N GLU A 101 -15.01 11.99 -7.85
CA GLU A 101 -14.76 13.17 -7.01
C GLU A 101 -13.47 13.88 -7.42
N ALA A 102 -13.44 15.20 -7.20
CA ALA A 102 -12.27 16.00 -7.50
C ALA A 102 -11.17 15.71 -6.48
N ILE A 103 -9.96 15.44 -6.98
CA ILE A 103 -8.77 15.28 -6.16
C ILE A 103 -8.20 16.67 -5.89
N ASP A 104 -7.90 16.98 -4.63
CA ASP A 104 -7.18 18.20 -4.27
C ASP A 104 -5.76 18.15 -4.87
N PRO A 105 -5.34 19.16 -5.66
CA PRO A 105 -4.02 19.17 -6.30
C PRO A 105 -2.84 19.44 -5.35
N GLY A 106 -3.06 19.61 -4.05
CA GLY A 106 -1.99 19.77 -3.05
C GLY A 106 -1.06 18.55 -2.91
N GLU A 107 0.13 18.77 -2.35
CA GLU A 107 1.02 17.67 -1.97
C GLU A 107 0.39 16.80 -0.88
N ALA A 108 0.35 15.49 -1.12
CA ALA A 108 -0.23 14.50 -0.23
C ALA A 108 0.52 13.16 -0.34
N LEU A 109 0.27 12.25 0.59
CA LEU A 109 0.71 10.86 0.44
C LEU A 109 0.06 10.22 -0.78
N LEU A 110 0.84 9.43 -1.51
CA LEU A 110 0.31 8.55 -2.53
C LEU A 110 -0.35 7.33 -1.90
N GLY A 111 -1.27 6.69 -2.63
CA GLY A 111 -1.85 5.41 -2.20
C GLY A 111 -0.80 4.38 -1.84
N MET A 112 0.24 4.28 -2.65
CA MET A 112 1.32 3.35 -2.39
C MET A 112 2.17 3.72 -1.17
N ASP A 113 2.24 5.00 -0.78
CA ASP A 113 2.90 5.40 0.48
C ASP A 113 2.17 4.78 1.69
N LEU A 114 0.83 4.68 1.63
CA LEU A 114 0.03 4.09 2.71
C LEU A 114 0.25 2.58 2.91
N VAL A 115 0.89 1.88 1.96
CA VAL A 115 1.25 0.47 2.14
C VAL A 115 2.26 0.26 3.28
N ARG A 116 2.97 1.32 3.69
CA ARG A 116 3.93 1.30 4.79
C ARG A 116 3.46 2.00 6.06
N GLU A 117 2.32 2.70 6.03
CA GLU A 117 1.88 3.62 7.09
C GLU A 117 0.61 3.18 7.81
N ASP A 118 0.42 3.69 9.03
CA ASP A 118 -0.83 3.58 9.81
C ASP A 118 -1.89 4.55 9.19
N PRO A 119 -3.19 4.20 9.14
CA PRO A 119 -4.17 5.01 8.42
C PRO A 119 -4.50 6.30 9.18
N ALA A 120 -3.72 7.35 8.90
CA ALA A 120 -4.09 8.74 9.16
C ALA A 120 -4.97 9.31 8.02
N PRO A 121 -5.67 10.44 8.23
CA PRO A 121 -6.55 11.01 7.22
C PRO A 121 -5.74 11.64 6.07
N PHE A 122 -5.86 11.08 4.86
CA PHE A 122 -5.19 11.59 3.66
C PHE A 122 -6.15 11.66 2.47
N SER A 123 -5.95 12.65 1.59
CA SER A 123 -6.74 12.84 0.38
C SER A 123 -6.24 11.96 -0.77
N TYR A 124 -6.72 10.73 -0.89
CA TYR A 124 -6.60 9.92 -2.12
C TYR A 124 -7.59 8.77 -2.12
N HIS A 125 -8.10 8.39 -3.31
CA HIS A 125 -8.97 7.23 -3.44
C HIS A 125 -8.14 5.97 -3.74
N ASN A 126 -7.91 5.16 -2.71
CA ASN A 126 -7.26 3.86 -2.84
C ASN A 126 -8.01 2.82 -2.03
N SER A 127 -8.00 1.59 -2.54
CA SER A 127 -8.38 0.42 -1.76
C SER A 127 -7.11 -0.33 -1.35
N PHE A 128 -7.12 -0.91 -0.17
CA PHE A 128 -6.08 -1.79 0.32
C PHE A 128 -6.72 -3.10 0.75
N LEU A 129 -6.17 -4.22 0.29
CA LEU A 129 -6.50 -5.53 0.81
C LEU A 129 -5.43 -5.89 1.85
N LEU A 130 -5.82 -5.90 3.12
CA LEU A 130 -5.00 -6.35 4.24
C LEU A 130 -5.39 -7.79 4.58
N VAL A 131 -4.41 -8.66 4.74
CA VAL A 131 -4.65 -10.08 4.98
C VAL A 131 -3.69 -10.58 6.04
N ASP A 132 -4.20 -11.31 7.02
CA ASP A 132 -3.40 -12.13 7.91
C ASP A 132 -3.85 -13.60 7.83
N ARG A 133 -3.37 -14.42 8.77
CA ARG A 133 -3.69 -15.84 8.82
C ARG A 133 -5.15 -16.16 9.21
N HIS A 134 -5.92 -15.18 9.65
CA HIS A 134 -7.25 -15.32 10.23
C HIS A 134 -8.32 -14.60 9.41
N GLU A 135 -8.00 -13.44 8.86
CA GLU A 135 -8.97 -12.58 8.19
C GLU A 135 -8.38 -11.79 7.01
N ALA A 136 -9.30 -11.22 6.24
CA ALA A 136 -9.00 -10.29 5.17
C ALA A 136 -9.90 -9.06 5.30
N LEU A 137 -9.29 -7.89 5.26
CA LEU A 137 -9.95 -6.59 5.41
C LEU A 137 -9.72 -5.77 4.15
N VAL A 138 -10.79 -5.14 3.66
CA VAL A 138 -10.70 -4.15 2.59
C VAL A 138 -10.81 -2.76 3.22
N LEU A 139 -9.72 -2.02 3.23
CA LEU A 139 -9.70 -0.62 3.65
C LEU A 139 -9.85 0.27 2.42
N LYS A 140 -10.83 1.17 2.43
CA LYS A 140 -11.00 2.17 1.38
C LYS A 140 -10.70 3.55 1.95
N ALA A 141 -9.66 4.19 1.46
CA ALA A 141 -9.44 5.61 1.69
C ALA A 141 -10.34 6.39 0.71
N LEU A 142 -11.28 7.18 1.22
CA LEU A 142 -12.18 8.02 0.43
C LEU A 142 -12.15 9.44 1.00
N GLY A 143 -11.67 10.41 0.21
CA GLY A 143 -11.83 11.84 0.47
C GLY A 143 -11.00 12.40 1.64
N GLY A 144 -10.67 13.69 1.54
CA GLY A 144 -9.95 14.44 2.57
C GLY A 144 -10.84 14.81 3.75
N THR A 145 -10.27 14.86 4.95
CA THR A 145 -10.93 15.53 6.08
C THR A 145 -11.00 17.02 5.78
N GLU A 146 -12.20 17.59 5.71
CA GLU A 146 -12.36 19.03 5.92
C GLU A 146 -11.71 19.36 7.27
N SER A 147 -10.57 20.05 7.25
CA SER A 147 -10.15 20.76 8.45
C SER A 147 -11.15 21.89 8.62
N ASP A 148 -12.02 21.76 9.61
CA ASP A 148 -12.86 22.85 10.11
C ASP A 148 -11.96 24.09 10.26
N ARG A 149 -12.33 25.18 9.56
CA ARG A 149 -11.63 26.46 9.64
C ARG A 149 -11.94 27.17 10.96
#